data_AF-A0A849S9C6-F1
#
_entry.id   AF-A0A849S9C6-F1
#
_cell.length_a   1.000
_cell.length_b   1.000
_cell.length_c   1.000
_cell.angle_alpha   90.00
_cell.angle_beta   90.00
_cell.angle_gamma   90.00
#
_symmetry.space_group_name_H-M   'P 1'
#
loop_
_entity.id
_entity.type
_entity.pdbx_description
1 polymer ?
#
loop_
_entity_poly.entity_id
_entity_poly.type
_entity_poly.pdbx_seq_one_letter_code
_entity_poly.pdbx_strand_id
1 'polypeptide(L)' 'MTEFSDLSSVPLPKAPRLSKSKFLSGLQCHKRLYLEVHHPFLATKPDAATQAMFDMGTEVGELARSRFPGGV' A
#
# COMPACT_ATOMS: atom_id res chain seq x y z
N MET A 1 39.19 3.28 -24.27
CA MET A 1 39.13 2.85 -22.86
C MET A 1 38.39 3.95 -22.12
N THR A 2 37.09 3.88 -21.85
CA THR A 2 36.24 2.74 -21.50
C THR A 2 34.81 3.03 -21.97
N GLU A 3 34.17 2.06 -22.63
CA GLU A 3 32.88 2.18 -23.32
C GLU A 3 31.71 2.33 -22.32
N PHE A 4 30.86 3.35 -22.53
CA PHE A 4 29.64 3.64 -21.75
C PHE A 4 28.45 2.72 -22.09
N SER A 5 28.65 1.75 -22.99
CA SER A 5 27.60 0.95 -23.63
C SER A 5 26.95 -0.10 -22.72
N ASP A 6 27.49 -0.34 -21.53
CA ASP A 6 27.16 -1.51 -20.71
C ASP A 6 26.09 -1.27 -19.62
N LEU A 7 25.61 -0.03 -19.44
CA LEU A 7 24.58 0.29 -18.44
C LEU A 7 23.14 0.07 -18.93
N SER A 8 22.95 -0.22 -20.21
CA SER A 8 21.63 -0.38 -20.83
C SER A 8 20.91 -1.68 -20.45
N SER A 9 21.60 -2.63 -19.82
CA SER A 9 21.10 -3.96 -19.48
C SER A 9 20.75 -4.15 -18.00
N VAL A 10 21.02 -3.15 -17.13
CA VAL A 10 20.79 -3.29 -15.68
C VAL A 10 19.30 -3.20 -15.39
N PRO A 11 18.66 -4.25 -14.84
CA PRO A 11 17.25 -4.18 -14.48
C PRO A 11 17.06 -3.16 -13.37
N LEU A 12 16.30 -2.09 -13.65
CA LEU A 12 15.92 -1.15 -12.62
C LEU A 12 15.07 -1.86 -11.56
N PRO A 13 15.34 -1.66 -10.26
CA PRO A 13 14.53 -2.25 -9.22
C PRO A 13 13.07 -1.81 -9.40
N LYS A 14 12.17 -2.79 -9.49
CA LYS A 14 10.75 -2.54 -9.73
C LYS A 14 10.18 -1.74 -8.56
N ALA A 15 9.75 -0.52 -8.85
CA ALA A 15 9.15 0.34 -7.84
C ALA A 15 7.91 -0.34 -7.22
N PRO A 16 7.75 -0.29 -5.89
CA PRO A 16 6.60 -0.86 -5.20
C PRO A 16 5.32 -0.12 -5.62
N ARG A 17 4.22 -0.86 -5.83
CA ARG A 17 2.92 -0.25 -6.13
C ARG A 17 2.39 0.48 -4.89
N LEU A 18 2.02 1.74 -5.07
CA LEU A 18 1.37 2.55 -4.04
C LEU A 18 -0.15 2.39 -4.15
N SER A 19 -0.79 1.93 -3.08
CA SER A 19 -2.22 2.08 -2.87
C SER A 19 -2.53 3.50 -2.38
N LYS A 20 -3.81 3.89 -2.35
CA LYS A 20 -4.26 5.13 -1.71
C LYS A 20 -3.72 5.27 -0.28
N SER A 21 -3.80 4.21 0.51
CA SER A 21 -3.28 4.20 1.89
C SER A 21 -1.76 4.40 1.93
N LYS A 22 -0.98 3.69 1.11
CA LYS A 22 0.48 3.84 1.06
C LYS A 22 0.91 5.23 0.60
N PHE A 23 0.19 5.82 -0.36
CA PHE A 23 0.46 7.20 -0.78
C PHE A 23 0.26 8.18 0.39
N LEU A 24 -0.86 8.07 1.12
CA LEU A 24 -1.09 8.86 2.33
C LEU A 24 -0.03 8.62 3.40
N SER A 25 0.45 7.37 3.55
CA SER A 25 1.59 7.06 4.43
C SER A 25 2.86 7.79 4.03
N GLY A 26 3.17 7.86 2.74
CA GLY A 26 4.29 8.66 2.23
C GLY A 26 4.15 10.14 2.60
N LEU A 27 2.95 10.72 2.40
CA LEU A 27 2.70 12.12 2.74
C LEU A 27 2.84 12.42 4.24
N GLN A 28 2.45 11.49 5.10
CA GLN A 28 2.55 11.65 6.55
C GLN A 28 3.97 11.42 7.07
N CYS A 29 4.65 10.38 6.59
CA CYS A 29 6.01 10.03 7.00
C CYS A 29 6.66 9.06 5.99
N HIS A 30 7.76 9.48 5.37
CA HIS A 30 8.48 8.66 4.39
C HIS A 30 8.99 7.34 4.98
N LYS A 31 9.46 7.37 6.24
CA LYS A 31 9.92 6.16 6.95
C LYS A 31 8.77 5.17 7.19
N ARG A 32 7.55 5.65 7.43
CA ARG A 32 6.38 4.78 7.57
C ARG A 32 6.11 4.04 6.27
N LEU A 33 6.07 4.75 5.14
CA LEU A 33 5.90 4.13 3.82
C LEU A 33 7.00 3.09 3.54
N TYR A 34 8.26 3.42 3.83
CA TYR A 34 9.37 2.49 3.65
C TYR A 34 9.15 1.18 4.43
N LEU A 35 8.78 1.27 5.71
CA LEU A 35 8.52 0.10 6.56
C LEU A 35 7.30 -0.69 6.08
N GLU A 36 6.21 -0.03 5.68
CA GLU A 36 5.02 -0.69 5.13
C GLU A 36 5.30 -1.48 3.84
N VAL A 37 6.30 -1.06 3.06
CA VAL A 37 6.67 -1.70 1.79
C VAL A 37 7.70 -2.82 2.01
N HIS A 38 8.76 -2.55 2.77
CA HIS A 38 9.94 -3.41 2.85
C HIS A 38 9.96 -4.29 4.10
N HIS A 39 9.27 -3.88 5.17
CA HIS A 39 9.26 -4.59 6.46
C HIS A 39 7.86 -4.66 7.09
N PRO A 40 6.82 -5.13 6.37
CA PRO A 40 5.44 -5.12 6.88
C PRO A 40 5.24 -5.99 8.13
N PHE A 41 6.10 -6.98 8.36
CA PHE A 41 6.08 -7.83 9.56
C PHE A 41 6.42 -7.08 10.86
N LEU A 42 7.03 -5.89 10.77
CA LEU A 42 7.29 -5.02 11.92
C LEU A 42 6.08 -4.17 12.32
N ALA A 43 5.02 -4.15 11.51
CA ALA A 43 3.83 -3.38 11.83
C ALA A 43 3.14 -3.95 13.07
N THR A 44 2.74 -3.07 13.99
CA THR A 44 1.88 -3.43 15.11
C THR A 44 0.57 -3.96 14.57
N LYS A 45 0.18 -5.15 15.01
CA LYS A 45 -1.13 -5.72 14.65
C LYS A 45 -2.24 -4.84 15.26
N PRO A 46 -3.35 -4.63 14.54
CA PRO A 46 -4.50 -3.96 15.13
C PRO A 46 -4.98 -4.74 16.35
N ASP A 47 -5.39 -4.01 17.38
CA ASP A 47 -6.08 -4.60 18.52
C ASP A 47 -7.51 -5.00 18.15
N ALA A 48 -8.21 -5.68 19.07
CA ALA A 48 -9.56 -6.17 18.81
C ALA A 48 -10.55 -5.04 18.47
N ALA A 49 -10.42 -3.88 19.13
CA ALA A 49 -11.29 -2.73 18.88
C ALA A 49 -11.05 -2.14 17.48
N THR A 50 -9.77 -1.97 17.09
CA THR A 50 -9.39 -1.47 15.77
C THR A 50 -9.82 -2.44 14.68
N GLN A 51 -9.64 -3.74 14.89
CA GLN A 51 -10.08 -4.75 13.93
C GLN A 51 -11.61 -4.73 13.74
N ALA A 52 -12.37 -4.62 14.83
CA ALA A 52 -13.84 -4.53 14.76
C ALA A 52 -14.32 -3.31 13.96
N MET A 53 -13.62 -2.17 14.06
CA MET A 53 -13.93 -0.99 13.23
C MET A 53 -13.64 -1.23 11.74
N PHE A 54 -12.56 -1.92 11.41
CA PHE A 54 -12.23 -2.27 10.01
C PHE A 54 -13.24 -3.25 9.41
N ASP A 55 -13.65 -4.24 10.20
CA ASP A 55 -14.64 -5.24 9.79
C ASP A 55 -16.01 -4.58 9.54
N MET A 56 -16.44 -3.69 10.45
CA MET A 56 -17.66 -2.89 10.29
C MET A 56 -17.62 -2.03 9.02
N GLY A 57 -16.50 -1.35 8.75
CA GLY A 57 -16.32 -0.57 7.53
C GLY A 57 -16.42 -1.43 6.26
N THR A 58 -15.91 -2.66 6.33
CA THR A 58 -15.97 -3.63 5.22
C THR A 58 -17.40 -4.08 4.97
N GLU A 59 -18.14 -4.43 6.01
CA GLU A 59 -19.55 -4.84 5.93
C GLU A 59 -20.43 -3.73 5.32
N VAL A 60 -20.25 -2.49 5.78
CA VAL A 60 -20.97 -1.33 5.22
C VAL A 60 -20.63 -1.15 3.73
N GLY A 61 -19.36 -1.28 3.36
CA GLY A 61 -18.93 -1.18 1.97
C GLY A 61 -19.50 -2.28 1.07
N GLU A 62 -19.61 -3.51 1.57
CA GLU A 62 -20.24 -4.64 0.87
C GLU A 62 -21.72 -4.41 0.66
N LEU A 63 -22.43 -3.97 1.70
CA LEU A 63 -23.85 -3.64 1.61
C LEU A 63 -24.06 -2.52 0.59
N ALA A 64 -23.26 -1.45 0.62
CA ALA A 64 -23.35 -0.35 -0.34
C ALA A 64 -23.19 -0.85 -1.79
N ARG A 65 -22.17 -1.66 -2.08
CA ARG A 65 -21.98 -2.22 -3.44
C ARG A 65 -23.16 -3.07 -3.90
N SER A 66 -23.77 -3.84 -2.99
CA SER A 66 -24.94 -4.66 -3.32
C SER A 66 -26.18 -3.83 -3.66
N ARG A 67 -26.35 -2.66 -3.03
CA ARG A 67 -27.57 -1.84 -3.19
C ARG A 67 -27.45 -0.80 -4.31
N PHE A 68 -26.22 -0.43 -4.65
CA PHE A 68 -25.92 0.57 -5.68
C PHE A 68 -25.04 -0.04 -6.78
N PRO A 69 -25.59 -0.94 -7.63
CA PRO A 69 -24.84 -1.50 -8.75
C PRO A 69 -24.44 -0.38 -9.74
N GLY A 70 -23.16 -0.33 -10.10
CA GLY A 70 -22.59 0.76 -10.92
C GLY A 70 -22.07 1.96 -10.11
N GLY A 71 -22.04 1.88 -8.78
CA GLY A 71 -21.33 2.84 -7.94
C GLY A 71 -19.82 2.90 -8.26
N VAL A 72 -19.22 4.08 -8.10
CA VAL A 72 -17.79 4.38 -8.40
C VAL A 72 -16.91 4.15 -7.18
#